data_AF-A0A522AMC9-F1
#
_entry.id   AF-A0A522AMC9-F1
#
_cell.length_a   1.000
_cell.length_b   1.000
_cell.length_c   1.000
_cell.angle_alpha   90.00
_cell.angle_beta   90.00
_cell.angle_gamma   90.00
#
_symmetry.space_group_name_H-M   'P 1'
#
loop_
_entity.id
_entity.type
_entity.pdbx_description
1 polymer ?
#
loop_
_entity_poly.entity_id
_entity_poly.type
_entity_poly.pdbx_seq_one_letter_code
_entity_poly.pdbx_strand_id
1 'polypeptide(L)'
;MANILKTEKKVAVISMLAEGASIRAVERITGVNQNTIMSLNRRVGDACHFIMDEKMRKLNCRNVEIDEIWGFIGAKKKNAGRVGAYGDVWTFIALDADTKLIPSFIVGKRDAYHAKMFMDDLASRLAMRPQISSDALAAYPDAFERSFGTGADYGQIVKTFSVTPLGNAAAPAAVRYSPAEVVKVEKTVV
;
A
#
# COMPACT_ATOMS: atom_id res chain seq x y z
N MET A 1 33.26 -4.96 20.71
CA MET A 1 33.19 -5.26 19.26
C MET A 1 31.73 -5.47 18.88
N ALA A 2 31.19 -4.67 17.97
CA ALA A 2 29.85 -4.95 17.44
C ALA A 2 29.94 -6.23 16.59
N ASN A 3 29.09 -7.21 16.87
CA ASN A 3 28.99 -8.41 16.05
C ASN A 3 28.34 -8.03 14.72
N ILE A 4 29.15 -7.82 13.69
CA ILE A 4 28.67 -7.41 12.35
C ILE A 4 28.29 -8.67 11.58
N LEU A 5 27.00 -8.79 11.27
CA LEU A 5 26.49 -9.87 10.42
C LEU A 5 27.14 -9.79 9.03
N LYS A 6 27.70 -10.91 8.54
CA LYS A 6 28.26 -11.02 7.18
C LYS A 6 27.20 -10.67 6.13
N THR A 7 27.61 -10.10 5.00
CA THR A 7 26.71 -9.64 3.93
C THR A 7 25.81 -10.75 3.41
N GLU A 8 26.35 -11.94 3.17
CA GLU A 8 25.59 -13.11 2.73
C GLU A 8 24.44 -13.45 3.68
N LYS A 9 24.69 -13.41 5.00
CA LYS A 9 23.64 -13.62 6.01
C LYS A 9 22.61 -12.49 6.02
N LYS A 10 23.02 -11.24 5.81
CA LYS A 10 22.08 -10.11 5.70
C LYS A 10 21.15 -10.31 4.50
N VAL A 11 21.71 -10.69 3.35
CA VAL A 11 20.94 -10.96 2.13
C VAL A 11 19.95 -12.09 2.38
N ALA A 12 20.38 -13.23 2.93
CA ALA A 12 19.49 -14.35 3.24
C ALA A 12 18.33 -13.94 4.16
N VAL A 13 18.61 -13.18 5.24
CA VAL A 13 17.58 -12.67 6.16
C VAL A 13 16.58 -11.77 5.43
N ILE A 14 17.05 -10.80 4.64
CA ILE A 14 16.17 -9.85 3.93
C ILE A 14 15.36 -10.53 2.84
N SER A 15 15.96 -11.43 2.05
CA SER A 15 15.24 -12.20 1.03
C SER A 15 14.10 -13.00 1.66
N MET A 16 14.33 -13.69 2.77
CA MET A 16 13.26 -14.42 3.45
C MET A 16 12.13 -13.52 3.96
N LEU A 17 12.46 -12.34 4.49
CA LEU A 17 11.44 -11.37 4.92
C LEU A 17 10.63 -10.84 3.73
N ALA A 18 11.26 -10.59 2.59
CA ALA A 18 10.60 -10.15 1.37
C ALA A 18 9.64 -11.21 0.80
N GLU A 19 9.97 -12.50 0.95
CA GLU A 19 9.09 -13.63 0.61
C GLU A 19 7.97 -13.87 1.63
N GLY A 20 7.84 -13.03 2.66
CA GLY A 20 6.77 -13.10 3.65
C GLY A 20 7.02 -14.03 4.84
N ALA A 21 8.27 -14.48 5.06
CA ALA A 21 8.60 -15.27 6.25
C ALA A 21 8.51 -14.42 7.53
N SER A 22 7.93 -14.98 8.59
CA SER A 22 7.92 -14.31 9.90
C SER A 22 9.32 -14.19 10.51
N ILE A 23 9.55 -13.16 11.33
CA ILE A 23 10.83 -12.95 12.04
C ILE A 23 11.27 -14.21 12.81
N ARG A 24 10.32 -14.91 13.45
CA ARG A 24 10.61 -16.17 14.19
C ARG A 24 11.02 -17.31 13.26
N ALA A 25 10.43 -17.40 12.07
CA ALA A 25 10.83 -18.39 11.08
C ALA A 25 12.25 -18.11 10.57
N VAL A 26 12.56 -16.84 10.30
CA VAL A 26 13.89 -16.41 9.87
C VAL A 26 14.93 -16.66 10.96
N GLU A 27 14.63 -16.36 12.23
CA GLU A 27 15.50 -16.67 13.36
C GLU A 27 15.81 -18.17 13.46
N ARG A 28 14.77 -19.02 13.38
CA ARG A 28 14.93 -20.48 13.42
C ARG A 28 15.79 -21.02 12.28
N ILE A 29 15.65 -20.49 11.07
CA ILE A 29 16.36 -20.98 9.87
C ILE A 29 17.79 -20.44 9.82
N THR A 30 18.00 -19.16 10.14
CA THR A 30 19.29 -18.49 9.96
C THR A 30 20.16 -18.49 11.22
N GLY A 31 19.58 -18.82 12.38
CA GLY A 31 20.21 -18.72 13.70
C GLY A 31 20.53 -17.28 14.12
N VAL A 32 19.96 -16.28 13.44
CA VAL A 32 20.17 -14.86 13.76
C VAL A 32 19.11 -14.42 14.77
N ASN A 33 19.53 -13.76 15.84
CA ASN A 33 18.63 -13.29 16.89
C ASN A 33 17.55 -12.33 16.33
N GLN A 34 16.31 -12.50 16.80
CA GLN A 34 15.15 -11.69 16.36
C GLN A 34 15.38 -10.17 16.41
N ASN A 35 16.07 -9.64 17.41
CA ASN A 35 16.32 -8.19 17.52
C ASN A 35 17.27 -7.70 16.44
N THR A 36 18.22 -8.54 16.04
CA THR A 36 19.15 -8.25 14.94
C THR A 36 18.40 -8.26 13.60
N ILE A 37 17.50 -9.22 13.41
CA ILE A 37 16.62 -9.29 12.22
C ILE A 37 15.75 -8.03 12.13
N MET A 38 15.09 -7.64 13.23
CA MET A 38 14.24 -6.44 13.27
C MET A 38 15.03 -5.16 12.97
N SER A 39 16.21 -4.99 13.60
CA SER A 39 17.08 -3.84 13.36
C SER A 39 17.57 -3.78 11.91
N LEU A 40 17.97 -4.93 11.34
CA LEU A 40 18.38 -5.02 9.94
C LEU A 40 17.24 -4.66 9.00
N ASN A 41 16.05 -5.22 9.22
CA ASN A 41 14.87 -4.96 8.40
C ASN A 41 14.51 -3.47 8.39
N ARG A 42 14.49 -2.81 9.56
CA ARG A 42 14.25 -1.37 9.66
C ARG A 42 15.29 -0.58 8.85
N ARG A 43 16.58 -0.88 9.03
CA ARG A 43 17.66 -0.14 8.33
C ARG A 43 17.60 -0.29 6.81
N VAL A 44 17.29 -1.50 6.33
CA VAL A 44 17.12 -1.75 4.90
C VAL A 44 15.86 -1.07 4.37
N GLY A 45 14.75 -1.10 5.12
CA GLY A 45 13.53 -0.36 4.79
C GLY A 45 13.76 1.15 4.68
N ASP A 46 14.46 1.75 5.66
CA ASP A 46 14.85 3.17 5.63
C ASP A 46 15.68 3.47 4.36
N ALA A 47 16.65 2.60 4.01
CA ALA A 47 17.45 2.76 2.79
C ALA A 47 16.63 2.61 1.50
N CYS A 48 15.69 1.65 1.44
CA CYS A 48 14.77 1.50 0.31
C CYS A 48 13.91 2.75 0.12
N HIS A 49 13.42 3.34 1.22
CA HIS A 49 12.68 4.59 1.18
C HIS A 49 13.53 5.73 0.61
N PHE A 50 14.79 5.88 1.04
CA PHE A 50 15.70 6.89 0.49
C PHE A 50 15.98 6.67 -1.00
N ILE A 51 16.23 5.42 -1.42
CA ILE A 51 16.45 5.10 -2.84
C ILE A 51 15.21 5.44 -3.67
N MET A 52 14.02 5.07 -3.18
CA MET A 52 12.77 5.39 -3.87
C MET A 52 12.59 6.91 -3.99
N ASP A 53 12.87 7.65 -2.92
CA ASP A 53 12.77 9.11 -2.93
C ASP A 53 13.76 9.75 -3.91
N GLU A 54 15.00 9.27 -3.99
CA GLU A 54 15.99 9.80 -4.92
C GLU A 54 15.69 9.41 -6.38
N LYS A 55 15.27 8.17 -6.63
CA LYS A 55 15.17 7.60 -7.98
C LYS A 55 13.81 7.79 -8.65
N MET A 56 12.70 7.79 -7.90
CA MET A 56 11.36 7.98 -8.45
C MET A 56 11.09 9.47 -8.67
N ARG A 57 11.73 10.04 -9.68
CA ARG A 57 11.63 11.45 -10.06
C ARG A 57 11.48 11.59 -11.56
N LYS A 58 10.72 12.61 -11.97
CA LYS A 58 10.46 12.93 -13.38
C LYS A 58 9.95 11.72 -14.18
N LEU A 59 9.05 10.96 -13.58
CA LEU A 59 8.51 9.74 -14.16
C LEU A 59 7.51 10.05 -15.27
N ASN A 60 7.58 9.27 -16.34
CA ASN A 60 6.72 9.40 -17.51
C ASN A 60 5.50 8.46 -17.44
N CYS A 61 4.86 8.37 -16.27
CA CYS A 61 3.65 7.58 -16.07
C CYS A 61 2.47 8.27 -16.76
N ARG A 62 1.69 7.51 -17.55
CA ARG A 62 0.56 8.05 -18.31
C ARG A 62 -0.77 7.72 -17.66
N ASN A 63 -0.90 6.50 -17.14
CA ASN A 63 -2.14 5.98 -16.59
C ASN A 63 -1.86 5.53 -15.16
N VAL A 64 -2.21 6.35 -14.18
CA VAL A 64 -1.93 6.07 -12.77
C VAL A 64 -3.22 5.68 -12.05
N GLU A 65 -3.25 4.46 -11.53
CA GLU A 65 -4.30 3.93 -10.69
C GLU A 65 -3.92 4.15 -9.22
N ILE A 66 -4.83 4.76 -8.47
CA ILE A 66 -4.66 5.03 -7.05
C ILE A 66 -5.67 4.20 -6.26
N ASP A 67 -5.20 3.56 -5.19
CA ASP A 67 -6.04 2.75 -4.30
C ASP A 67 -5.52 2.79 -2.86
N GLU A 68 -6.30 2.25 -1.92
CA GLU A 68 -5.88 2.03 -0.54
C GLU A 68 -6.09 0.59 -0.07
N ILE A 69 -5.06 0.06 0.59
CA ILE A 69 -5.10 -1.26 1.20
C ILE A 69 -5.28 -1.12 2.71
N TRP A 70 -6.35 -1.74 3.23
CA TRP A 70 -6.60 -1.79 4.67
C TRP A 70 -5.66 -2.77 5.39
N GLY A 71 -5.15 -2.33 6.53
CA GLY A 71 -4.40 -3.15 7.49
C GLY A 71 -4.65 -2.71 8.93
N PHE A 72 -3.92 -3.30 9.87
CA PHE A 72 -3.98 -2.89 11.28
C PHE A 72 -2.65 -3.11 11.99
N ILE A 73 -2.40 -2.30 13.03
CA ILE A 73 -1.22 -2.41 13.88
C ILE A 73 -1.66 -2.87 15.27
N GLY A 74 -1.20 -4.07 15.66
CA GLY A 74 -1.50 -4.71 16.95
C GLY A 74 -2.88 -5.35 17.01
N ALA A 75 -3.94 -4.56 16.80
CA ALA A 75 -5.32 -5.07 16.77
C ALA A 75 -6.18 -4.25 15.79
N LYS A 76 -7.27 -4.84 15.27
CA LYS A 76 -8.29 -4.13 14.49
C LYS A 76 -8.93 -3.01 15.31
N LYS A 77 -9.38 -1.92 14.67
CA LYS A 77 -9.93 -0.72 15.33
C LYS A 77 -10.95 -1.02 16.43
N LYS A 78 -11.85 -1.99 16.20
CA LYS A 78 -12.86 -2.43 17.19
C LYS A 78 -12.27 -2.86 18.52
N ASN A 79 -11.10 -3.50 18.51
CA ASN A 79 -10.44 -4.05 19.69
C ASN A 79 -9.27 -3.20 20.19
N ALA A 80 -8.81 -2.24 19.39
CA ALA A 80 -7.58 -1.48 19.62
C ALA A 80 -7.55 -0.76 20.98
N GLY A 81 -8.67 -0.11 21.36
CA GLY A 81 -8.77 0.59 22.64
C GLY A 81 -8.64 -0.33 23.86
N ARG A 82 -9.13 -1.57 23.77
CA ARG A 82 -9.08 -2.55 24.88
C ARG A 82 -7.66 -3.03 25.19
N VAL A 83 -6.79 -3.06 24.18
CA VAL A 83 -5.43 -3.63 24.28
C VAL A 83 -4.34 -2.58 24.15
N GLY A 84 -4.68 -1.29 24.10
CA GLY A 84 -3.73 -0.20 23.92
C GLY A 84 -2.98 -0.25 22.58
N ALA A 85 -3.64 -0.73 21.51
CA ALA A 85 -3.06 -0.80 20.17
C ALA A 85 -3.50 0.37 19.27
N TYR A 86 -2.81 0.57 18.14
CA TYR A 86 -3.05 1.69 17.22
C TYR A 86 -4.32 1.53 16.35
N GLY A 87 -4.74 0.28 16.08
CA GLY A 87 -5.93 0.04 15.26
C GLY A 87 -5.64 -0.02 13.77
N ASP A 88 -6.64 0.39 13.00
CA ASP A 88 -6.60 0.36 11.54
C ASP A 88 -5.59 1.36 10.97
N VAL A 89 -4.96 0.95 9.88
CA VAL A 89 -4.01 1.72 9.07
C VAL A 89 -4.30 1.43 7.60
N TRP A 90 -4.05 2.41 6.74
CA TRP A 90 -4.31 2.32 5.31
C TRP A 90 -3.03 2.64 4.56
N THR A 91 -2.71 1.81 3.57
CA THR A 91 -1.61 2.05 2.65
C THR A 91 -2.17 2.62 1.36
N PHE A 92 -1.96 3.90 1.13
CA PHE A 92 -2.27 4.56 -0.13
C PHE A 92 -1.17 4.20 -1.13
N ILE A 93 -1.55 3.78 -2.33
CA ILE A 93 -0.63 3.32 -3.35
C ILE A 93 -1.00 3.93 -4.70
N ALA A 94 0.01 4.42 -5.42
CA ALA A 94 -0.11 4.78 -6.83
C ALA A 94 0.55 3.70 -7.67
N LEU A 95 -0.12 3.22 -8.71
CA LEU A 95 0.38 2.22 -9.64
C LEU A 95 0.26 2.75 -11.06
N ASP A 96 1.37 2.79 -11.80
CA ASP A 96 1.31 3.02 -13.24
C ASP A 96 0.81 1.73 -13.93
N ALA A 97 -0.34 1.82 -14.59
CA ALA A 97 -1.00 0.67 -15.19
C ALA A 97 -0.15 0.02 -16.30
N ASP A 98 0.66 0.81 -17.00
CA ASP A 98 1.48 0.37 -18.13
C ASP A 98 2.76 -0.33 -17.66
N THR A 99 3.56 0.33 -16.82
CA THR A 99 4.86 -0.20 -16.38
C THR A 99 4.80 -1.05 -15.11
N LYS A 100 3.67 -1.02 -14.39
CA LYS A 100 3.50 -1.57 -13.03
C LYS A 100 4.42 -0.95 -11.99
N LEU A 101 5.01 0.21 -12.29
CA LEU A 101 5.78 0.99 -11.35
C LEU A 101 4.86 1.51 -10.24
N ILE A 102 5.37 1.56 -9.01
CA ILE A 102 4.73 2.25 -7.89
C ILE A 102 5.47 3.56 -7.67
N PRO A 103 4.98 4.71 -8.17
CA PRO A 103 5.69 5.98 -8.06
C PRO A 103 5.73 6.49 -6.62
N SER A 104 4.64 6.29 -5.88
CA SER A 104 4.44 6.77 -4.52
C SER A 104 3.59 5.79 -3.72
N PHE A 105 3.87 5.69 -2.42
CA PHE A 105 2.99 5.09 -1.44
C PHE A 105 3.15 5.80 -0.09
N ILE A 106 2.09 5.85 0.70
CA ILE A 106 2.18 6.28 2.10
C ILE A 106 1.33 5.37 2.99
N VAL A 107 1.72 5.26 4.26
CA VAL A 107 0.98 4.48 5.27
C VAL A 107 0.43 5.44 6.31
N GLY A 108 -0.88 5.41 6.56
CA GLY A 108 -1.53 6.42 7.37
C GLY A 108 -2.97 6.11 7.77
N LYS A 109 -3.71 7.16 8.16
CA LYS A 109 -5.15 7.07 8.39
C LYS A 109 -5.89 7.35 7.09
N ARG A 110 -7.08 6.78 6.93
CA ARG A 110 -7.97 7.05 5.78
C ARG A 110 -8.69 8.37 5.99
N ASP A 111 -7.94 9.47 5.92
CA ASP A 111 -8.42 10.83 6.10
C ASP A 111 -7.88 11.77 5.01
N ALA A 112 -8.43 12.98 4.96
CA ALA A 112 -8.05 13.97 3.97
C ALA A 112 -6.59 14.45 4.11
N TYR A 113 -6.01 14.39 5.32
CA TYR A 113 -4.62 14.80 5.53
C TYR A 113 -3.66 13.86 4.81
N HIS A 114 -3.83 12.54 4.99
CA HIS A 114 -2.98 11.55 4.32
C HIS A 114 -3.25 11.53 2.82
N ALA A 115 -4.51 11.65 2.37
CA ALA A 115 -4.83 11.75 0.94
C ALA A 115 -4.11 12.92 0.25
N LYS A 116 -4.06 14.10 0.90
CA LYS A 116 -3.33 15.28 0.42
C LYS A 116 -1.82 15.07 0.38
N MET A 117 -1.24 14.51 1.44
CA MET A 117 0.18 14.20 1.50
C MET A 117 0.60 13.21 0.40
N PHE A 118 -0.21 12.18 0.18
CA PHE A 118 -0.01 11.19 -0.87
C PHE A 118 -0.05 11.82 -2.27
N MET A 119 -1.06 12.65 -2.53
CA MET A 119 -1.24 13.27 -3.84
C MET A 119 -0.15 14.30 -4.14
N ASP A 120 0.29 15.08 -3.14
CA ASP A 120 1.43 16.00 -3.26
C ASP A 120 2.73 15.25 -3.59
N ASP A 121 3.00 14.16 -2.87
CA ASP A 121 4.18 13.34 -3.13
C ASP A 121 4.13 12.74 -4.54
N LEU A 122 2.98 12.19 -4.95
CA LEU A 122 2.79 11.66 -6.31
C LEU A 122 3.03 12.75 -7.37
N ALA A 123 2.41 13.92 -7.22
CA ALA A 123 2.58 15.04 -8.16
C ALA A 123 4.04 15.46 -8.30
N SER A 124 4.80 15.48 -7.19
CA SER A 124 6.22 15.84 -7.19
C SER A 124 7.12 14.86 -7.98
N ARG A 125 6.64 13.63 -8.22
CA ARG A 125 7.40 12.55 -8.87
C ARG A 125 7.14 12.45 -10.36
N LEU A 126 6.02 12.97 -10.87
CA LEU A 126 5.61 12.86 -12.26
C LEU A 126 6.12 14.06 -13.09
N ALA A 127 6.50 13.81 -14.35
CA ALA A 127 7.00 14.85 -15.27
C ALA A 127 5.98 15.31 -16.31
N MET A 128 5.03 14.44 -16.66
CA MET A 128 4.03 14.70 -17.69
C MET A 128 2.66 14.88 -17.06
N ARG A 129 1.66 15.27 -17.88
CA ARG A 129 0.25 15.32 -17.50
C ARG A 129 -0.35 13.90 -17.55
N PRO A 130 -0.52 13.20 -16.40
CA PRO A 130 -1.07 11.85 -16.39
C PRO A 130 -2.60 11.88 -16.45
N GLN A 131 -3.19 10.75 -16.80
CA GLN A 131 -4.55 10.40 -16.40
C GLN A 131 -4.46 9.62 -15.08
N ILE A 132 -5.22 10.07 -14.08
CA ILE A 132 -5.30 9.47 -12.75
C ILE A 132 -6.70 8.89 -12.54
N SER A 133 -6.77 7.66 -12.07
CA SER A 133 -8.03 7.03 -11.65
C SER A 133 -7.97 6.55 -10.22
N SER A 134 -9.03 6.80 -9.44
CA SER A 134 -9.18 6.27 -8.08
C SER A 134 -10.53 5.60 -7.85
N ASP A 135 -10.70 5.03 -6.66
CA ASP A 135 -12.00 4.69 -6.12
C ASP A 135 -12.79 5.96 -5.71
N ALA A 136 -14.00 5.77 -5.16
CA ALA A 136 -14.85 6.87 -4.72
C ALA A 136 -14.53 7.39 -3.30
N LEU A 137 -13.27 7.34 -2.84
CA LEU A 137 -12.93 8.01 -1.59
C LEU A 137 -13.18 9.53 -1.72
N ALA A 138 -14.04 10.05 -0.84
CA ALA A 138 -14.47 11.45 -0.83
C ALA A 138 -13.33 12.47 -0.67
N ALA A 139 -12.18 12.05 -0.15
CA ALA A 139 -11.02 12.93 0.03
C ALA A 139 -10.20 13.15 -1.25
N TYR A 140 -10.30 12.28 -2.25
CA TYR A 140 -9.44 12.35 -3.43
C TYR A 140 -9.71 13.54 -4.35
N PRO A 141 -10.94 13.98 -4.63
CA PRO A 141 -11.17 15.15 -5.50
C PRO A 141 -10.46 16.42 -5.00
N ASP A 142 -10.63 16.76 -3.71
CA ASP A 142 -9.99 17.93 -3.10
C ASP A 142 -8.45 17.78 -3.02
N ALA A 143 -7.96 16.56 -2.74
CA ALA A 143 -6.53 16.28 -2.75
C ALA A 143 -5.93 16.42 -4.17
N PHE A 144 -6.63 15.90 -5.19
CA PHE A 144 -6.24 15.98 -6.58
C PHE A 144 -6.17 17.43 -7.08
N GLU A 145 -7.24 18.21 -6.88
CA GLU A 145 -7.31 19.60 -7.32
C GLU A 145 -6.17 20.43 -6.72
N ARG A 146 -5.87 20.21 -5.43
CA ARG A 146 -4.78 20.90 -4.75
C ARG A 146 -3.40 20.54 -5.30
N SER A 147 -3.13 19.26 -5.58
CA SER A 147 -1.79 18.79 -5.95
C SER A 147 -1.50 18.91 -7.45
N PHE A 148 -2.49 18.61 -8.30
CA PHE A 148 -2.33 18.59 -9.75
C PHE A 148 -3.00 19.80 -10.44
N GLY A 149 -4.09 20.34 -9.89
CA GLY A 149 -4.88 21.36 -10.58
C GLY A 149 -5.28 20.89 -11.99
N THR A 150 -4.87 21.65 -13.01
CA THR A 150 -5.09 21.28 -14.44
C THR A 150 -3.97 20.38 -15.02
N GLY A 151 -2.96 20.07 -14.23
CA GLY A 151 -1.76 19.31 -14.60
C GLY A 151 -1.95 17.80 -14.73
N ALA A 152 -3.17 17.29 -14.55
CA ALA A 152 -3.56 15.91 -14.78
C ALA A 152 -5.04 15.84 -15.20
N ASP A 153 -5.45 14.70 -15.77
CA ASP A 153 -6.87 14.37 -15.99
C ASP A 153 -7.30 13.38 -14.89
N TYR A 154 -8.46 13.58 -14.26
CA TYR A 154 -8.91 12.74 -13.15
C TYR A 154 -10.28 12.11 -13.40
N GLY A 155 -10.40 10.87 -12.96
CA GLY A 155 -11.67 10.16 -12.97
C GLY A 155 -11.80 9.17 -11.83
N GLN A 156 -13.03 8.88 -11.45
CA GLN A 156 -13.34 7.87 -10.45
C GLN A 156 -13.97 6.66 -11.13
N ILE A 157 -13.56 5.47 -10.68
CA ILE A 157 -14.10 4.20 -11.16
C ILE A 157 -14.70 3.45 -9.97
N VAL A 158 -16.03 3.35 -9.95
CA VAL A 158 -16.77 2.67 -8.89
C VAL A 158 -17.28 1.34 -9.41
N LYS A 159 -16.79 0.25 -8.82
CA LYS A 159 -17.23 -1.12 -9.13
C LYS A 159 -18.27 -1.57 -8.09
N THR A 160 -19.47 -1.90 -8.55
CA THR A 160 -20.47 -2.58 -7.73
C THR A 160 -20.35 -4.08 -7.95
N PHE A 161 -20.00 -4.80 -6.89
CA PHE A 161 -19.93 -6.26 -6.90
C PHE A 161 -21.28 -6.86 -6.54
N SER A 162 -21.60 -8.03 -7.10
CA SER A 162 -22.78 -8.81 -6.75
C SER A 162 -22.71 -9.13 -5.27
N VAL A 163 -23.72 -8.72 -4.51
CA VAL A 163 -24.00 -9.36 -3.23
C VAL A 163 -24.63 -10.69 -3.60
N THR A 164 -23.81 -11.70 -3.87
CA THR A 164 -24.32 -13.07 -3.83
C THR A 164 -24.41 -13.39 -2.34
N PRO A 165 -25.61 -13.42 -1.71
CA PRO A 165 -25.72 -13.97 -0.37
C PRO A 165 -25.40 -15.44 -0.52
N LEU A 166 -24.15 -15.76 -0.26
CA LEU A 166 -23.60 -17.07 -0.49
C LEU A 166 -24.05 -17.99 0.66
N GLY A 167 -25.33 -18.39 0.56
CA GLY A 167 -25.97 -19.50 1.25
C GLY A 167 -26.38 -19.29 2.71
N ASN A 168 -27.45 -19.99 3.08
CA ASN A 168 -27.70 -20.44 4.46
C ASN A 168 -26.41 -20.93 5.12
N ALA A 169 -26.34 -20.83 6.45
CA ALA A 169 -25.18 -21.05 7.34
C ALA A 169 -24.41 -22.41 7.23
N ALA A 170 -24.60 -23.20 6.16
CA ALA A 170 -24.05 -24.52 5.94
C ALA A 170 -23.21 -24.69 4.63
N ALA A 171 -22.90 -23.63 3.87
CA ALA A 171 -22.09 -23.75 2.64
C ALA A 171 -20.56 -23.62 2.88
N PRO A 172 -19.72 -24.39 2.15
CA PRO A 172 -18.30 -24.63 2.47
C PRO A 172 -17.39 -23.41 2.26
N ALA A 173 -16.28 -23.36 3.00
CA ALA A 173 -15.33 -22.24 3.06
C ALA A 173 -14.86 -21.67 1.71
N ALA A 174 -14.87 -22.47 0.63
CA ALA A 174 -14.50 -22.08 -0.74
C ALA A 174 -15.32 -20.89 -1.28
N VAL A 175 -16.54 -20.74 -0.79
CA VAL A 175 -17.49 -19.74 -1.22
C VAL A 175 -17.15 -18.33 -0.69
N ARG A 176 -16.57 -18.20 0.50
CA ARG A 176 -16.20 -16.90 1.09
C ARG A 176 -15.01 -16.21 0.42
N TYR A 177 -14.21 -16.96 -0.33
CA TYR A 177 -12.95 -16.47 -0.92
C TYR A 177 -13.02 -16.36 -2.45
N SER A 178 -14.15 -16.67 -3.06
CA SER A 178 -14.35 -16.47 -4.51
C SER A 178 -14.62 -14.99 -4.79
N PRO A 179 -13.98 -14.37 -5.79
CA PRO A 179 -14.27 -13.00 -6.18
C PRO A 179 -15.76 -12.86 -6.54
N ALA A 180 -16.45 -11.88 -5.96
CA ALA A 180 -17.81 -11.55 -6.36
C ALA A 180 -17.81 -11.03 -7.81
N GLU A 181 -18.85 -11.35 -8.59
CA GLU A 181 -18.97 -10.85 -9.95
C GLU A 181 -19.15 -9.33 -9.94
N VAL A 182 -18.53 -8.63 -10.90
CA VAL A 182 -18.75 -7.18 -11.05
C VAL A 182 -20.06 -6.99 -11.81
N VAL A 183 -21.07 -6.41 -11.14
CA VAL A 183 -22.42 -6.20 -11.69
C VAL A 183 -22.53 -4.83 -12.37
N LYS A 184 -21.78 -3.84 -11.88
CA LYS A 184 -21.82 -2.49 -12.43
C LYS A 184 -20.44 -1.84 -12.33
N VAL A 185 -20.09 -1.06 -13.35
CA VAL A 185 -18.94 -0.15 -13.33
C VAL A 185 -19.43 1.23 -13.70
N GLU A 186 -19.31 2.17 -12.77
CA GLU A 186 -19.57 3.59 -13.01
C GLU A 186 -18.24 4.32 -13.17
N LYS A 187 -18.16 5.18 -14.20
CA LYS A 187 -16.99 6.01 -14.46
C LYS A 187 -17.44 7.46 -14.45
N THR A 188 -16.83 8.26 -13.58
CA THR A 188 -17.11 9.69 -13.45
C THR A 188 -15.86 10.46 -13.77
N VAL A 189 -15.93 11.38 -14.75
CA VAL A 189 -14.87 12.38 -14.96
C VAL A 189 -15.13 13.50 -13.95
N VAL A 190 -14.11 13.88 -13.21
CA VAL A 190 -14.19 14.88 -12.13
C VAL A 190 -13.41 16.12 -12.53
#